data_AF-A0A0Q8E870-F1
#
_entry.id   AF-A0A0Q8E870-F1
#
_cell.length_a   1.000
_cell.length_b   1.000
_cell.length_c   1.000
_cell.angle_alpha   90.00
_cell.angle_beta   90.00
_cell.angle_gamma   90.00
#
_symmetry.space_group_name_H-M   'P 1'
#
loop_
_entity.id
_entity.type
_entity.pdbx_description
1 polymer ?
#
loop_
_entity_poly.entity_id
_entity_poly.type
_entity_poly.pdbx_seq_one_letter_code
_entity_poly.pdbx_strand_id
1 'polypeptide(L)'
;MSEKKFSGGDAFPRDSLEYRTYLIMMKSELRDGAGAYEMSNAVSGRSGPSFGPFQYDIGSNQNGRNLLESITETAIDVQSRRILSNEELEDIKGHFYKPFGEFTAADSALYDRLEPKLNAALSSDAGIKAINADFVPGVQQKVAAVNAVVDGMTETPNKTFMSGNDAAKLILIDTRNQYGDAVNDGLKKFISLTSTDTAMDMPGRRHGATIKVEGAFGLDDLVRYKLQTQYAQSDRGTKDVLRRISHCVEAAGIENVKASLSEEDREFFKTGLEKYLTDQGRDAAVLDSVELKALAELGGREPLLKVGSSGPAVADVQRKLAALGYQHRGRPIEDDGDFGPTTRGAIEDFQRQHHLDPDGKVGGETAGALEQALQQSAITPITLSHPQHPGFSLFQQAFNGVGQLDQTRSRPTDVLSCNLSGALALSAQKEGLERIDRVILSEDSSRAFAVQESAGSLLRKFAFVDVIGGINTPLAQSSADWSRMQMPEAQNAQEPAPLLQSADVRLAQPPMQR
;
A
#
# COMPACT_ATOMS: atom_id res chain seq x y z
N MET A 1 -4.74 39.94 -4.21
CA MET A 1 -4.92 38.56 -4.70
C MET A 1 -6.38 38.44 -5.11
N SER A 2 -6.62 38.23 -6.39
CA SER A 2 -7.96 38.02 -6.94
C SER A 2 -8.62 36.80 -6.27
N GLU A 3 -9.82 36.98 -5.69
CA GLU A 3 -10.63 35.87 -5.16
C GLU A 3 -11.20 34.96 -6.26
N LYS A 4 -11.02 35.32 -7.54
CA LYS A 4 -11.59 34.57 -8.67
C LYS A 4 -10.76 33.33 -8.96
N LYS A 5 -11.33 32.15 -8.71
CA LYS A 5 -10.79 30.86 -9.14
C LYS A 5 -10.93 30.69 -10.66
N PHE A 6 -9.94 30.04 -11.26
CA PHE A 6 -9.98 29.67 -12.67
C PHE A 6 -11.25 28.89 -13.03
N SER A 7 -11.97 29.34 -14.05
CA SER A 7 -13.26 28.76 -14.49
C SER A 7 -13.23 28.20 -15.92
N GLY A 8 -12.06 28.13 -16.56
CA GLY A 8 -11.94 27.60 -17.93
C GLY A 8 -12.44 26.16 -18.08
N GLY A 9 -12.43 25.37 -17.00
CA GLY A 9 -12.96 24.01 -16.97
C GLY A 9 -14.48 23.90 -17.10
N ASP A 10 -15.24 24.96 -16.80
CA ASP A 10 -16.72 24.94 -16.85
C ASP A 10 -17.27 24.74 -18.27
N ALA A 11 -16.42 24.90 -19.29
CA ALA A 11 -16.75 24.63 -20.69
C ALA A 11 -16.82 23.13 -21.03
N PHE A 12 -16.31 22.24 -20.17
CA PHE A 12 -16.24 20.81 -20.43
C PHE A 12 -17.36 20.04 -19.70
N PRO A 13 -17.93 18.98 -20.31
CA PRO A 13 -18.78 18.04 -19.60
C PRO A 13 -18.03 17.38 -18.43
N ARG A 14 -18.67 17.27 -17.26
CA ARG A 14 -17.99 16.83 -16.02
C ARG A 14 -17.43 15.41 -16.06
N ASP A 15 -18.01 14.56 -16.89
CA ASP A 15 -17.60 13.18 -17.10
C ASP A 15 -16.51 13.04 -18.18
N SER A 16 -16.19 14.09 -18.94
CA SER A 16 -15.25 14.06 -20.05
C SER A 16 -13.79 14.02 -19.61
N LEU A 17 -12.92 13.49 -20.47
CA LEU A 17 -11.48 13.45 -20.23
C LEU A 17 -10.86 14.85 -20.21
N GLU A 18 -11.42 15.81 -20.94
CA GLU A 18 -11.03 17.23 -20.91
C GLU A 18 -11.27 17.85 -19.53
N TYR A 19 -12.45 17.62 -18.93
CA TYR A 19 -12.73 18.14 -17.58
C TYR A 19 -11.76 17.53 -16.55
N ARG A 20 -11.48 16.24 -16.65
CA ARG A 20 -10.50 15.56 -15.77
C ARG A 20 -9.07 16.04 -16.01
N THR A 21 -8.72 16.34 -17.25
CA THR A 21 -7.43 16.96 -17.61
C THR A 21 -7.31 18.36 -17.00
N TYR A 22 -8.38 19.14 -17.03
CA TYR A 22 -8.47 20.41 -16.32
C TYR A 22 -8.22 20.21 -14.81
N LEU A 23 -8.89 19.25 -14.16
CA LEU A 23 -8.71 18.98 -12.72
C LEU A 23 -7.25 18.67 -12.35
N ILE A 24 -6.55 17.83 -13.12
CA ILE A 24 -5.14 17.52 -12.84
C ILE A 24 -4.25 18.76 -13.00
N MET A 25 -4.51 19.61 -13.98
CA MET A 25 -3.77 20.86 -14.16
C MET A 25 -4.00 21.82 -13.00
N MET A 26 -5.23 21.88 -12.47
CA MET A 26 -5.53 22.73 -11.31
C MET A 26 -4.72 22.35 -10.08
N LYS A 27 -4.71 21.06 -9.76
CA LYS A 27 -4.01 20.53 -8.58
C LYS A 27 -2.50 20.51 -8.74
N SER A 28 -2.00 20.27 -9.95
CA SER A 28 -0.57 20.05 -10.19
C SER A 28 0.17 21.32 -10.62
N GLU A 29 -0.51 22.29 -11.23
CA GLU A 29 0.16 23.38 -11.96
C GLU A 29 -0.32 24.79 -11.56
N LEU A 30 -1.56 24.95 -11.07
CA LEU A 30 -2.19 26.28 -10.92
C LEU A 30 -2.60 26.69 -9.51
N ARG A 31 -2.08 26.02 -8.47
CA ARG A 31 -2.43 26.31 -7.06
C ARG A 31 -3.95 26.38 -6.85
N ASP A 32 -4.65 25.35 -7.33
CA ASP A 32 -6.12 25.27 -7.32
C ASP A 32 -6.84 26.42 -8.06
N GLY A 33 -6.14 27.03 -9.02
CA GLY A 33 -6.66 28.04 -9.94
C GLY A 33 -6.56 29.47 -9.47
N ALA A 34 -5.89 29.73 -8.35
CA ALA A 34 -5.69 31.08 -7.84
C ALA A 34 -4.78 31.92 -8.75
N GLY A 35 -3.82 31.29 -9.45
CA GLY A 35 -2.82 32.01 -10.25
C GLY A 35 -3.14 32.19 -11.74
N ALA A 36 -4.28 31.69 -12.23
CA ALA A 36 -4.52 31.62 -13.67
C ALA A 36 -4.80 32.99 -14.32
N TYR A 37 -5.24 33.98 -13.54
CA TYR A 37 -5.59 35.33 -14.01
C TYR A 37 -4.63 36.39 -13.49
N GLU A 38 -3.42 36.00 -13.11
CA GLU A 38 -2.37 36.88 -12.62
C GLU A 38 -1.07 36.57 -13.36
N MET A 39 -0.23 37.59 -13.48
CA MET A 39 1.17 37.41 -13.84
C MET A 39 1.87 36.61 -12.74
N SER A 40 2.85 35.82 -13.16
CA SER A 40 3.69 35.01 -12.31
C SER A 40 5.14 35.20 -12.73
N ASN A 41 6.04 35.20 -11.74
CA ASN A 41 7.48 35.20 -11.91
C ASN A 41 8.09 34.11 -11.01
N ALA A 42 9.25 33.58 -11.39
CA ALA A 42 10.03 32.78 -10.46
C ALA A 42 10.52 33.67 -9.31
N VAL A 43 10.15 33.32 -8.07
CA VAL A 43 10.67 33.92 -6.83
C VAL A 43 12.22 33.87 -6.76
N SER A 44 12.84 32.97 -7.53
CA SER A 44 14.29 32.78 -7.62
C SER A 44 14.92 33.21 -8.96
N GLY A 45 14.25 34.02 -9.78
CA GLY A 45 14.81 34.59 -11.01
C GLY A 45 15.23 33.56 -12.08
N ARG A 46 14.51 32.44 -12.19
CA ARG A 46 14.79 31.40 -13.21
C ARG A 46 13.82 31.40 -14.39
N SER A 47 12.70 32.13 -14.29
CA SER A 47 11.70 32.27 -15.34
C SER A 47 11.24 33.72 -15.42
N GLY A 48 10.95 34.17 -16.64
CA GLY A 48 10.43 35.52 -16.89
C GLY A 48 8.94 35.65 -16.62
N PRO A 49 8.37 36.82 -16.99
CA PRO A 49 6.95 37.06 -16.84
C PRO A 49 6.11 36.01 -17.57
N SER A 50 5.28 35.30 -16.82
CA SER A 50 4.38 34.28 -17.35
C SER A 50 2.95 34.50 -16.86
N PHE A 51 1.95 34.04 -17.61
CA PHE A 51 0.56 34.08 -17.14
C PHE A 51 -0.27 32.92 -17.67
N GLY A 52 -1.49 32.80 -17.14
CA GLY A 52 -2.48 31.88 -17.68
C GLY A 52 -2.30 30.43 -17.23
N PRO A 53 -3.29 29.57 -17.55
CA PRO A 53 -3.33 28.18 -17.11
C PRO A 53 -2.23 27.30 -17.69
N PHE A 54 -1.63 27.70 -18.82
CA PHE A 54 -0.48 27.02 -19.43
C PHE A 54 0.87 27.66 -19.10
N GLN A 55 0.90 28.63 -18.17
CA GLN A 55 2.10 29.38 -17.79
C GLN A 55 2.86 29.94 -19.00
N TYR A 56 2.17 30.71 -19.84
CA TYR A 56 2.75 31.32 -21.02
C TYR A 56 3.87 32.30 -20.66
N ASP A 57 5.13 31.88 -20.82
CA ASP A 57 6.30 32.77 -20.79
C ASP A 57 6.22 33.76 -21.96
N ILE A 58 5.91 35.03 -21.67
CA ILE A 58 5.69 36.04 -22.71
C ILE A 58 6.99 36.42 -23.42
N GLY A 59 8.15 36.14 -22.80
CA GLY A 59 9.46 36.36 -23.41
C GLY A 59 9.70 35.44 -24.61
N SER A 60 9.25 34.18 -24.53
CA SER A 60 9.53 33.16 -25.53
C SER A 60 8.30 32.64 -26.30
N ASN A 61 7.08 32.84 -25.79
CA ASN A 61 5.86 32.26 -26.35
C ASN A 61 5.02 33.28 -27.13
N GLN A 62 5.01 33.15 -28.47
CA GLN A 62 4.24 34.05 -29.35
C GLN A 62 2.73 33.98 -29.12
N ASN A 63 2.16 32.80 -28.83
CA ASN A 63 0.73 32.66 -28.59
C ASN A 63 0.33 33.37 -27.29
N GLY A 64 1.15 33.21 -26.25
CA GLY A 64 1.01 33.95 -24.99
C GLY A 64 1.03 35.46 -25.19
N ARG A 65 1.94 35.97 -26.02
CA ARG A 65 1.98 37.40 -26.39
C ARG A 65 0.71 37.85 -27.10
N ASN A 66 0.27 37.12 -28.12
CA ASN A 66 -0.94 37.45 -28.86
C ASN A 66 -2.17 37.51 -27.94
N LEU A 67 -2.29 36.55 -27.01
CA LEU A 67 -3.36 36.53 -26.02
C LEU A 67 -3.27 37.73 -25.06
N LEU A 68 -2.07 38.02 -24.54
CA LEU A 68 -1.86 39.16 -23.66
C LEU A 68 -2.22 40.47 -24.35
N GLU A 69 -1.76 40.67 -25.58
CA GLU A 69 -2.07 41.87 -26.38
C GLU A 69 -3.58 42.04 -26.54
N SER A 70 -4.28 40.98 -27.00
CA SER A 70 -5.74 41.00 -27.14
C SER A 70 -6.47 41.36 -25.83
N ILE A 71 -5.98 40.86 -24.69
CA ILE A 71 -6.53 41.21 -23.37
C ILE A 71 -6.27 42.67 -23.05
N THR A 72 -5.03 43.15 -23.19
CA THR A 72 -4.67 44.54 -22.87
C THR A 72 -5.33 45.57 -23.79
N GLU A 73 -5.74 45.18 -24.99
CA GLU A 73 -6.52 45.99 -25.93
C GLU A 73 -7.99 46.12 -25.54
N THR A 74 -8.56 45.11 -24.88
CA THR A 74 -10.00 45.01 -24.59
C THR A 74 -10.37 45.19 -23.12
N ALA A 75 -9.42 45.03 -22.21
CA ALA A 75 -9.65 45.11 -20.77
C ALA A 75 -9.95 46.55 -20.33
N ILE A 76 -11.09 46.72 -19.66
CA ILE A 76 -11.59 48.00 -19.15
C ILE A 76 -11.79 47.96 -17.63
N ASP A 77 -11.60 49.10 -16.99
CA ASP A 77 -11.89 49.31 -15.57
C ASP A 77 -13.40 49.48 -15.31
N VAL A 78 -13.78 49.62 -14.04
CA VAL A 78 -15.18 49.82 -13.62
C VAL A 78 -15.78 51.12 -14.14
N GLN A 79 -14.97 52.05 -14.64
CA GLN A 79 -15.37 53.30 -15.29
C GLN A 79 -15.37 53.19 -16.82
N SER A 80 -15.26 51.97 -17.38
CA SER A 80 -15.22 51.69 -18.82
C SER A 80 -14.04 52.32 -19.57
N ARG A 81 -12.91 52.55 -18.88
CA ARG A 81 -11.66 53.03 -19.48
C ARG A 81 -10.71 51.87 -19.66
N ARG A 82 -9.90 51.86 -20.74
CA ARG A 82 -8.86 50.85 -20.92
C ARG A 82 -7.89 50.85 -19.74
N ILE A 83 -7.57 49.66 -19.22
CA ILE A 83 -6.70 49.49 -18.05
C ILE A 83 -5.24 49.84 -18.39
N LEU A 84 -4.78 49.42 -19.57
CA LEU A 84 -3.46 49.77 -20.10
C LEU A 84 -3.58 50.75 -21.27
N SER A 85 -2.69 51.73 -21.31
CA SER A 85 -2.58 52.68 -22.43
C SER A 85 -1.86 52.06 -23.63
N ASN A 86 -1.92 52.72 -24.79
CA ASN A 86 -1.13 52.31 -25.96
C ASN A 86 0.38 52.44 -25.72
N GLU A 87 0.81 53.45 -24.98
CA GLU A 87 2.23 53.65 -24.62
C GLU A 87 2.72 52.50 -23.73
N GLU A 88 1.93 52.12 -22.72
CA GLU A 88 2.26 50.98 -21.85
C GLU A 88 2.29 49.65 -22.62
N LEU A 89 1.46 49.49 -23.65
CA LEU A 89 1.49 48.32 -24.52
C LEU A 89 2.77 48.26 -25.37
N GLU A 90 3.21 49.39 -25.93
CA GLU A 90 4.47 49.45 -26.65
C GLU A 90 5.68 49.25 -25.73
N ASP A 91 5.63 49.77 -24.50
CA ASP A 91 6.60 49.47 -23.44
C ASP A 91 6.68 47.96 -23.17
N ILE A 92 5.53 47.28 -23.01
CA ILE A 92 5.48 45.81 -22.82
C ILE A 92 6.14 45.08 -23.99
N LYS A 93 5.80 45.44 -25.23
CA LYS A 93 6.33 44.79 -26.44
C LYS A 93 7.84 45.00 -26.57
N GLY A 94 8.33 46.20 -26.30
CA GLY A 94 9.75 46.54 -26.40
C GLY A 94 10.61 45.96 -25.28
N HIS A 95 10.05 45.76 -24.08
CA HIS A 95 10.82 45.42 -22.88
C HIS A 95 10.57 44.02 -22.33
N PHE A 96 9.40 43.40 -22.55
CA PHE A 96 9.09 42.10 -21.93
C PHE A 96 9.20 40.92 -22.90
N TYR A 97 9.22 41.16 -24.22
CA TYR A 97 9.25 40.10 -25.24
C TYR A 97 10.67 39.61 -25.55
N LYS A 98 11.38 39.25 -24.50
CA LYS A 98 12.75 38.72 -24.56
C LYS A 98 12.97 37.70 -23.44
N PRO A 99 13.96 36.80 -23.58
CA PRO A 99 14.30 35.86 -22.53
C PRO A 99 14.61 36.55 -21.20
N PHE A 100 14.24 35.94 -20.08
CA PHE A 100 14.47 36.52 -18.74
C PHE A 100 15.93 36.87 -18.46
N GLY A 101 16.88 36.08 -18.98
CA GLY A 101 18.31 36.36 -18.83
C GLY A 101 18.76 37.68 -19.49
N GLU A 102 17.92 38.29 -20.32
CA GLU A 102 18.15 39.57 -21.00
C GLU A 102 17.38 40.74 -20.36
N PHE A 103 16.66 40.51 -19.26
CA PHE A 103 16.03 41.58 -18.50
C PHE A 103 17.09 42.43 -17.79
N THR A 104 17.10 43.70 -18.10
CA THR A 104 17.88 44.73 -17.41
C THR A 104 17.18 45.17 -16.13
N ALA A 105 17.90 45.88 -15.25
CA ALA A 105 17.30 46.51 -14.07
C ALA A 105 16.17 47.49 -14.43
N ALA A 106 16.25 48.14 -15.61
CA ALA A 106 15.19 49.01 -16.10
C ALA A 106 13.95 48.21 -16.52
N ASP A 107 14.12 47.04 -17.16
CA ASP A 107 13.01 46.15 -17.51
C ASP A 107 12.31 45.62 -16.25
N SER A 108 13.08 45.25 -15.21
CA SER A 108 12.54 44.83 -13.92
C SER A 108 11.73 45.94 -13.24
N ALA A 109 12.27 47.17 -13.17
CA ALA A 109 11.54 48.29 -12.59
C ALA A 109 10.27 48.65 -13.38
N LEU A 110 10.33 48.54 -14.71
CA LEU A 110 9.16 48.71 -15.58
C LEU A 110 8.12 47.62 -15.35
N TYR A 111 8.55 46.37 -15.20
CA TYR A 111 7.68 45.25 -14.86
C TYR A 111 6.99 45.47 -13.51
N ASP A 112 7.72 45.79 -12.45
CA ASP A 112 7.15 46.04 -11.12
C ASP A 112 6.08 47.16 -11.15
N ARG A 113 6.26 48.15 -12.02
CA ARG A 113 5.30 49.24 -12.24
C ARG A 113 4.04 48.78 -13.00
N LEU A 114 4.19 47.90 -14.00
CA LEU A 114 3.10 47.47 -14.88
C LEU A 114 2.38 46.21 -14.40
N GLU A 115 3.01 45.38 -13.58
CA GLU A 115 2.45 44.13 -13.05
C GLU A 115 1.06 44.33 -12.42
N PRO A 116 0.80 45.34 -11.56
CA PRO A 116 -0.53 45.55 -11.01
C PRO A 116 -1.60 45.80 -12.07
N LYS A 117 -1.25 46.53 -13.15
CA LYS A 117 -2.16 46.78 -14.27
C LYS A 117 -2.36 45.54 -15.14
N LEU A 118 -1.30 44.76 -15.38
CA LEU A 118 -1.40 43.48 -16.07
C LEU A 118 -2.30 42.51 -15.29
N ASN A 119 -2.12 42.40 -13.98
CA ASN A 119 -3.00 41.60 -13.11
C ASN A 119 -4.44 42.09 -13.16
N ALA A 120 -4.66 43.41 -13.14
CA ALA A 120 -6.01 43.97 -13.29
C ALA A 120 -6.63 43.65 -14.67
N ALA A 121 -5.84 43.67 -15.74
CA ALA A 121 -6.30 43.32 -17.08
C ALA A 121 -6.63 41.82 -17.21
N LEU A 122 -5.75 40.94 -16.73
CA LEU A 122 -5.95 39.49 -16.75
C LEU A 122 -7.17 39.05 -15.91
N SER A 123 -7.41 39.70 -14.77
CA SER A 123 -8.55 39.41 -13.87
C SER A 123 -9.84 40.17 -14.20
N SER A 124 -9.81 41.05 -15.22
CA SER A 124 -11.01 41.69 -15.77
C SER A 124 -11.93 40.68 -16.44
N ASP A 125 -13.19 41.04 -16.66
CA ASP A 125 -14.15 40.14 -17.33
C ASP A 125 -13.72 39.80 -18.76
N ALA A 126 -13.12 40.75 -19.47
CA ALA A 126 -12.54 40.53 -20.80
C ALA A 126 -11.33 39.57 -20.73
N GLY A 127 -10.43 39.78 -19.76
CA GLY A 127 -9.26 38.93 -19.53
C GLY A 127 -9.65 37.48 -19.21
N ILE A 128 -10.54 37.28 -18.24
CA ILE A 128 -11.06 35.96 -17.86
C ILE A 128 -11.71 35.26 -19.05
N LYS A 129 -12.55 35.97 -19.80
CA LYS A 129 -13.21 35.40 -20.97
C LYS A 129 -12.21 34.96 -22.03
N ALA A 130 -11.19 35.78 -22.31
CA ALA A 130 -10.16 35.47 -23.29
C ALA A 130 -9.29 34.28 -22.85
N ILE A 131 -8.82 34.28 -21.60
CA ILE A 131 -8.00 33.20 -21.04
C ILE A 131 -8.78 31.88 -21.01
N ASN A 132 -10.05 31.91 -20.62
CA ASN A 132 -10.89 30.71 -20.62
C ASN A 132 -11.14 30.20 -22.05
N ALA A 133 -11.38 31.10 -23.01
CA ALA A 133 -11.61 30.71 -24.40
C ALA A 133 -10.36 30.11 -25.04
N ASP A 134 -9.17 30.61 -24.71
CA ASP A 134 -7.88 30.08 -25.18
C ASP A 134 -7.53 28.74 -24.51
N PHE A 135 -7.92 28.54 -23.25
CA PHE A 135 -7.69 27.30 -22.52
C PHE A 135 -8.36 26.08 -23.16
N VAL A 136 -9.61 26.23 -23.62
CA VAL A 136 -10.44 25.14 -24.14
C VAL A 136 -9.76 24.34 -25.27
N PRO A 137 -9.36 24.97 -26.40
CA PRO A 137 -8.70 24.24 -27.48
C PRO A 137 -7.36 23.63 -27.06
N GLY A 138 -6.63 24.24 -26.12
CA GLY A 138 -5.38 23.69 -25.61
C GLY A 138 -5.58 22.36 -24.88
N VAL A 139 -6.62 22.24 -24.05
CA VAL A 139 -6.97 20.97 -23.38
C VAL A 139 -7.49 19.94 -24.38
N GLN A 140 -8.37 20.34 -25.30
CA GLN A 140 -8.88 19.47 -26.36
C GLN A 140 -7.74 18.87 -27.20
N GLN A 141 -6.72 19.68 -27.53
CA GLN A 141 -5.55 19.20 -28.26
C GLN A 141 -4.74 18.18 -27.45
N LYS A 142 -4.57 18.38 -26.13
CA LYS A 142 -3.88 17.42 -25.24
C LYS A 142 -4.62 16.08 -25.22
N VAL A 143 -5.95 16.11 -25.06
CA VAL A 143 -6.80 14.91 -25.04
C VAL A 143 -6.78 14.21 -26.40
N ALA A 144 -6.99 14.95 -27.50
CA ALA A 144 -6.96 14.40 -28.85
C ALA A 144 -5.63 13.71 -29.17
N ALA A 145 -4.50 14.28 -28.72
CA ALA A 145 -3.21 13.69 -28.97
C ALA A 145 -2.95 12.40 -28.18
N VAL A 146 -3.53 12.24 -26.98
CA VAL A 146 -3.47 10.97 -26.24
C VAL A 146 -4.42 9.94 -26.83
N ASN A 147 -5.63 10.34 -27.22
CA ASN A 147 -6.55 9.43 -27.93
C ASN A 147 -5.92 8.92 -29.22
N ALA A 148 -5.25 9.78 -30.01
CA ALA A 148 -4.53 9.35 -31.22
C ALA A 148 -3.43 8.31 -30.93
N VAL A 149 -2.73 8.41 -29.79
CA VAL A 149 -1.75 7.40 -29.37
C VAL A 149 -2.45 6.07 -29.09
N VAL A 150 -3.53 6.08 -28.31
CA VAL A 150 -4.27 4.87 -27.93
C VAL A 150 -4.96 4.22 -29.13
N ASP A 151 -5.62 5.02 -29.97
CA ASP A 151 -6.32 4.56 -31.17
C ASP A 151 -5.36 3.93 -32.18
N GLY A 152 -4.13 4.45 -32.26
CA GLY A 152 -3.05 3.93 -33.11
C GLY A 152 -2.38 2.65 -32.61
N MET A 153 -2.70 2.18 -31.39
CA MET A 153 -2.19 0.90 -30.88
C MET A 153 -2.80 -0.26 -31.66
N THR A 154 -2.03 -1.35 -31.80
CA THR A 154 -2.54 -2.64 -32.27
C THR A 154 -3.62 -3.16 -31.32
N GLU A 155 -4.67 -3.78 -31.88
CA GLU A 155 -5.74 -4.42 -31.10
C GLU A 155 -5.15 -5.51 -30.18
N THR A 156 -5.04 -5.16 -28.91
CA THR A 156 -4.37 -5.94 -27.86
C THR A 156 -5.09 -5.70 -26.53
N PRO A 157 -4.92 -6.58 -25.53
CA PRO A 157 -5.41 -6.31 -24.17
C PRO A 157 -4.94 -4.94 -23.62
N ASN A 158 -3.70 -4.53 -23.95
CA ASN A 158 -3.17 -3.22 -23.58
C ASN A 158 -4.00 -2.07 -24.18
N LYS A 159 -4.37 -2.15 -25.46
CA LYS A 159 -5.24 -1.15 -26.09
C LYS A 159 -6.60 -1.09 -25.41
N THR A 160 -7.20 -2.24 -25.11
CA THR A 160 -8.48 -2.31 -24.40
C THR A 160 -8.39 -1.64 -23.03
N PHE A 161 -7.33 -1.94 -22.26
CA PHE A 161 -7.06 -1.31 -20.97
C PHE A 161 -6.89 0.21 -21.12
N MET A 162 -6.01 0.65 -22.01
CA MET A 162 -5.75 2.07 -22.28
C MET A 162 -7.00 2.82 -22.75
N SER A 163 -7.87 2.17 -23.53
CA SER A 163 -9.11 2.79 -24.05
C SER A 163 -10.18 2.93 -22.97
N GLY A 164 -10.27 1.96 -22.05
CA GLY A 164 -11.28 1.91 -21.00
C GLY A 164 -10.87 2.54 -19.66
N ASN A 165 -9.61 2.95 -19.49
CA ASN A 165 -9.09 3.46 -18.22
C ASN A 165 -8.69 4.94 -18.31
N ASP A 166 -9.53 5.82 -17.77
CA ASP A 166 -9.27 7.27 -17.79
C ASP A 166 -8.05 7.66 -16.94
N ALA A 167 -7.76 6.97 -15.83
CA ALA A 167 -6.56 7.25 -15.04
C ALA A 167 -5.29 6.96 -15.84
N ALA A 168 -5.28 5.86 -16.61
CA ALA A 168 -4.19 5.54 -17.53
C ALA A 168 -3.99 6.63 -18.59
N LYS A 169 -5.07 7.10 -19.24
CA LYS A 169 -4.99 8.22 -20.20
C LYS A 169 -4.51 9.51 -19.55
N LEU A 170 -4.99 9.84 -18.35
CA LEU A 170 -4.55 11.02 -17.60
C LEU A 170 -3.06 10.94 -17.21
N ILE A 171 -2.54 9.74 -16.90
CA ILE A 171 -1.11 9.52 -16.67
C ILE A 171 -0.28 9.80 -17.93
N LEU A 172 -0.77 9.42 -19.12
CA LEU A 172 -0.12 9.77 -20.39
C LEU A 172 -0.13 11.30 -20.62
N ILE A 173 -1.25 11.96 -20.35
CA ILE A 173 -1.35 13.43 -20.46
C ILE A 173 -0.38 14.11 -19.49
N ASP A 174 -0.34 13.69 -18.23
CA ASP A 174 0.57 14.21 -17.21
C ASP A 174 2.04 14.00 -17.58
N THR A 175 2.39 12.80 -18.06
CA THR A 175 3.75 12.47 -18.51
C THR A 175 4.17 13.37 -19.67
N ARG A 176 3.28 13.60 -20.64
CA ARG A 176 3.54 14.51 -21.77
C ARG A 176 3.73 15.95 -21.35
N ASN A 177 2.97 16.40 -20.36
CA ASN A 177 3.09 17.77 -19.86
C ASN A 177 4.39 17.99 -19.09
N GLN A 178 4.92 16.95 -18.44
CA GLN A 178 6.00 17.12 -17.46
C GLN A 178 7.37 16.67 -17.93
N TYR A 179 7.42 15.66 -18.79
CA TYR A 179 8.67 15.03 -19.16
C TYR A 179 9.02 15.33 -20.63
N GLY A 180 10.31 15.29 -20.94
CA GLY A 180 10.80 15.51 -22.30
C GLY A 180 10.46 14.36 -23.27
N ASP A 181 10.70 14.61 -24.56
CA ASP A 181 10.32 13.72 -25.67
C ASP A 181 10.81 12.28 -25.50
N ALA A 182 12.05 12.09 -25.03
CA ALA A 182 12.62 10.76 -24.84
C ALA A 182 11.78 9.87 -23.91
N VAL A 183 11.27 10.43 -22.81
CA VAL A 183 10.40 9.69 -21.88
C VAL A 183 9.02 9.47 -22.47
N ASN A 184 8.49 10.43 -23.21
CA ASN A 184 7.18 10.28 -23.86
C ASN A 184 7.18 9.24 -24.98
N ASP A 185 8.20 9.24 -25.83
CA ASP A 185 8.37 8.26 -26.88
C ASP A 185 8.68 6.87 -26.30
N GLY A 186 9.44 6.86 -25.21
CA GLY A 186 9.61 5.68 -24.36
C GLY A 186 8.31 5.08 -23.87
N LEU A 187 7.42 5.90 -23.33
CA LEU A 187 6.12 5.46 -22.82
C LEU A 187 5.24 4.93 -23.94
N LYS A 188 5.18 5.61 -25.10
CA LYS A 188 4.45 5.11 -26.29
C LYS A 188 4.94 3.72 -26.72
N LYS A 189 6.25 3.48 -26.67
CA LYS A 189 6.82 2.15 -26.94
C LYS A 189 6.41 1.16 -25.84
N PHE A 190 6.58 1.54 -24.58
CA PHE A 190 6.32 0.69 -23.41
C PHE A 190 4.88 0.17 -23.35
N ILE A 191 3.88 1.02 -23.59
CA ILE A 191 2.46 0.61 -23.58
C ILE A 191 2.12 -0.39 -24.70
N SER A 192 2.98 -0.53 -25.71
CA SER A 192 2.85 -1.52 -26.79
C SER A 192 3.53 -2.86 -26.48
N LEU A 193 4.27 -2.96 -25.36
CA LEU A 193 4.97 -4.18 -24.94
C LEU A 193 4.08 -5.06 -24.06
N THR A 194 4.42 -6.34 -23.99
CA THR A 194 3.82 -7.34 -23.11
C THR A 194 4.87 -7.91 -22.17
N SER A 195 4.45 -8.70 -21.19
CA SER A 195 5.37 -9.43 -20.29
C SER A 195 6.24 -10.48 -20.99
N THR A 196 5.91 -10.85 -22.22
CA THR A 196 6.74 -11.76 -23.04
C THR A 196 7.88 -11.05 -23.78
N ASP A 197 7.77 -9.73 -23.95
CA ASP A 197 8.82 -8.93 -24.58
C ASP A 197 10.04 -8.77 -23.65
N THR A 198 11.21 -8.55 -24.24
CA THR A 198 12.42 -8.26 -23.45
C THR A 198 12.32 -6.88 -22.82
N ALA A 199 12.91 -6.71 -21.63
CA ALA A 199 13.01 -5.40 -21.00
C ALA A 199 13.65 -4.37 -21.96
N MET A 200 13.10 -3.16 -21.98
CA MET A 200 13.67 -2.06 -22.77
C MET A 200 14.52 -1.15 -21.90
N ASP A 201 15.52 -0.50 -22.50
CA ASP A 201 16.27 0.56 -21.83
C ASP A 201 15.32 1.69 -21.40
N MET A 202 15.49 2.18 -20.17
CA MET A 202 14.67 3.24 -19.62
C MET A 202 15.11 4.60 -20.18
N PRO A 203 14.27 5.30 -20.97
CA PRO A 203 14.68 6.56 -21.58
C PRO A 203 14.93 7.65 -20.54
N GLY A 204 15.97 8.45 -20.77
CA GLY A 204 16.43 9.47 -19.82
C GLY A 204 17.21 8.93 -18.63
N ARG A 205 17.49 7.62 -18.54
CA ARG A 205 18.36 7.05 -17.50
C ARG A 205 19.76 6.77 -18.04
N ARG A 206 20.74 6.64 -17.13
CA ARG A 206 22.08 6.14 -17.44
C ARG A 206 22.01 4.69 -17.93
N HIS A 207 23.03 4.27 -18.69
CA HIS A 207 23.13 2.94 -19.27
C HIS A 207 22.97 1.83 -18.21
N GLY A 208 22.15 0.81 -18.51
CA GLY A 208 21.86 -0.33 -17.63
C GLY A 208 20.53 -0.26 -16.86
N ALA A 209 19.86 0.89 -16.80
CA ALA A 209 18.50 0.96 -16.26
C ALA A 209 17.49 0.48 -17.29
N THR A 210 16.71 -0.55 -16.95
CA THR A 210 15.68 -1.12 -17.83
C THR A 210 14.30 -1.02 -17.20
N ILE A 211 13.27 -1.24 -18.03
CA ILE A 211 11.87 -1.36 -17.63
C ILE A 211 11.21 -2.49 -18.43
N LYS A 212 10.31 -3.24 -17.79
CA LYS A 212 9.59 -4.36 -18.38
C LYS A 212 8.14 -4.35 -17.88
N VAL A 213 7.22 -4.79 -18.73
CA VAL A 213 5.85 -5.08 -18.34
C VAL A 213 5.84 -6.36 -17.49
N GLU A 214 5.19 -6.30 -16.32
CA GLU A 214 5.00 -7.45 -15.44
C GLU A 214 3.56 -7.96 -15.59
N GLY A 215 3.37 -9.27 -15.70
CA GLY A 215 2.00 -9.83 -15.78
C GLY A 215 1.17 -9.32 -16.97
N ALA A 216 -0.09 -9.01 -16.70
CA ALA A 216 -0.97 -8.35 -17.65
C ALA A 216 -0.83 -6.83 -17.56
N PHE A 217 -0.69 -6.14 -18.70
CA PHE A 217 -0.45 -4.70 -18.70
C PHE A 217 -1.53 -3.92 -17.92
N GLY A 218 -1.09 -3.20 -16.89
CA GLY A 218 -1.96 -2.56 -15.90
C GLY A 218 -1.60 -1.13 -15.53
N LEU A 219 -2.29 -0.62 -14.50
CA LEU A 219 -2.00 0.71 -13.95
C LEU A 219 -0.68 0.68 -13.16
N ASP A 220 -0.36 -0.45 -12.53
CA ASP A 220 0.91 -0.72 -11.86
C ASP A 220 2.12 -0.54 -12.80
N ASP A 221 2.05 -1.02 -14.04
CA ASP A 221 3.11 -0.83 -15.05
C ASP A 221 3.33 0.66 -15.36
N LEU A 222 2.26 1.44 -15.49
CA LEU A 222 2.36 2.89 -15.71
C LEU A 222 2.97 3.61 -14.51
N VAL A 223 2.64 3.17 -13.29
CA VAL A 223 3.24 3.68 -12.06
C VAL A 223 4.74 3.37 -12.03
N ARG A 224 5.12 2.10 -12.27
CA ARG A 224 6.53 1.66 -12.31
C ARG A 224 7.31 2.39 -13.40
N TYR A 225 6.72 2.58 -14.58
CA TYR A 225 7.33 3.35 -15.66
C TYR A 225 7.70 4.75 -15.19
N LYS A 226 6.76 5.49 -14.58
CA LYS A 226 7.03 6.84 -14.07
C LYS A 226 8.06 6.84 -12.94
N LEU A 227 8.01 5.88 -12.03
CA LEU A 227 8.99 5.74 -10.93
C LEU A 227 10.40 5.38 -11.42
N GLN A 228 10.51 4.70 -12.56
CA GLN A 228 11.79 4.36 -13.17
C GLN A 228 12.41 5.54 -13.95
N THR A 229 11.68 6.63 -14.19
CA THR A 229 12.24 7.80 -14.88
C THR A 229 13.31 8.49 -14.04
N GLN A 230 14.14 9.34 -14.66
CA GLN A 230 15.12 10.17 -13.95
C GLN A 230 14.50 11.10 -12.88
N TYR A 231 13.18 11.35 -12.93
CA TYR A 231 12.49 12.28 -12.05
C TYR A 231 12.15 11.70 -10.67
N ALA A 232 12.09 10.36 -10.55
CA ALA A 232 11.79 9.66 -9.29
C ALA A 232 13.03 9.04 -8.63
N GLN A 233 14.21 9.63 -8.86
CA GLN A 233 15.49 9.09 -8.38
C GLN A 233 15.93 9.60 -6.99
N SER A 234 15.04 10.29 -6.30
CA SER A 234 15.19 10.75 -4.91
C SER A 234 13.84 10.64 -4.21
N ASP A 235 13.80 10.59 -2.88
CA ASP A 235 12.52 10.49 -2.14
C ASP A 235 11.58 11.66 -2.45
N ARG A 236 12.13 12.88 -2.59
CA ARG A 236 11.35 14.05 -3.03
C ARG A 236 10.75 13.86 -4.42
N GLY A 237 11.54 13.32 -5.35
CA GLY A 237 11.09 13.04 -6.72
C GLY A 237 10.04 11.94 -6.75
N THR A 238 10.26 10.84 -6.03
CA THR A 238 9.30 9.74 -5.85
C THR A 238 7.98 10.25 -5.30
N LYS A 239 8.03 11.06 -4.23
CA LYS A 239 6.84 11.68 -3.65
C LYS A 239 6.08 12.51 -4.68
N ASP A 240 6.78 13.35 -5.44
CA ASP A 240 6.14 14.19 -6.45
C ASP A 240 5.49 13.36 -7.56
N VAL A 241 6.20 12.35 -8.07
CA VAL A 241 5.65 11.45 -9.10
C VAL A 241 4.39 10.74 -8.62
N LEU A 242 4.41 10.16 -7.41
CA LEU A 242 3.25 9.48 -6.83
C LEU A 242 2.10 10.44 -6.58
N ARG A 243 2.38 11.67 -6.12
CA ARG A 243 1.36 12.70 -5.88
C ARG A 243 0.64 13.06 -7.18
N ARG A 244 1.38 13.18 -8.28
CA ARG A 244 0.78 13.45 -9.60
C ARG A 244 -0.09 12.30 -10.09
N ILE A 245 0.35 11.05 -9.89
CA ILE A 245 -0.46 9.87 -10.21
C ILE A 245 -1.73 9.85 -9.33
N SER A 246 -1.60 10.14 -8.03
CA SER A 246 -2.73 10.28 -7.09
C SER A 246 -3.75 11.29 -7.64
N HIS A 247 -3.31 12.45 -8.14
CA HIS A 247 -4.20 13.42 -8.78
C HIS A 247 -4.90 12.88 -10.03
N CYS A 248 -4.21 12.10 -10.88
CA CYS A 248 -4.83 11.45 -12.04
C CYS A 248 -5.93 10.46 -11.61
N VAL A 249 -5.68 9.67 -10.57
CA VAL A 249 -6.64 8.72 -10.00
C VAL A 249 -7.86 9.44 -9.44
N GLU A 250 -7.65 10.50 -8.67
CA GLU A 250 -8.74 11.32 -8.12
C GLU A 250 -9.59 11.97 -9.22
N ALA A 251 -8.94 12.52 -10.25
CA ALA A 251 -9.63 13.13 -11.38
C ALA A 251 -10.41 12.10 -12.21
N ALA A 252 -9.93 10.85 -12.29
CA ALA A 252 -10.67 9.74 -12.91
C ALA A 252 -11.85 9.24 -12.06
N GLY A 253 -11.91 9.61 -10.78
CA GLY A 253 -12.85 9.09 -9.80
C GLY A 253 -12.37 7.76 -9.23
N ILE A 254 -12.00 7.75 -7.96
CA ILE A 254 -11.35 6.61 -7.28
C ILE A 254 -12.17 5.33 -7.44
N GLU A 255 -13.48 5.38 -7.25
CA GLU A 255 -14.36 4.21 -7.37
C GLU A 255 -14.42 3.65 -8.81
N ASN A 256 -14.38 4.53 -9.82
CA ASN A 256 -14.32 4.10 -11.23
C ASN A 256 -13.00 3.39 -11.52
N VAL A 257 -11.89 3.90 -10.98
CA VAL A 257 -10.56 3.29 -11.13
C VAL A 257 -10.51 1.94 -10.40
N LYS A 258 -10.96 1.87 -9.14
CA LYS A 258 -11.04 0.61 -8.37
C LYS A 258 -11.83 -0.48 -9.11
N ALA A 259 -12.95 -0.10 -9.72
CA ALA A 259 -13.80 -1.02 -10.47
C ALA A 259 -13.12 -1.58 -11.73
N SER A 260 -12.15 -0.86 -12.31
CA SER A 260 -11.42 -1.30 -13.50
C SER A 260 -10.08 -1.99 -13.21
N LEU A 261 -9.62 -2.03 -11.96
CA LEU A 261 -8.36 -2.70 -11.59
C LEU A 261 -8.46 -4.22 -11.72
N SER A 262 -7.39 -4.82 -12.24
CA SER A 262 -7.15 -6.25 -12.17
C SER A 262 -6.83 -6.70 -10.74
N GLU A 263 -6.79 -8.01 -10.48
CA GLU A 263 -6.31 -8.52 -9.19
C GLU A 263 -4.83 -8.19 -8.95
N GLU A 264 -4.01 -8.22 -10.00
CA GLU A 264 -2.59 -7.84 -9.97
C GLU A 264 -2.41 -6.35 -9.60
N ASP A 265 -3.18 -5.46 -10.23
CA ASP A 265 -3.19 -4.02 -9.90
C ASP A 265 -3.59 -3.79 -8.44
N ARG A 266 -4.67 -4.45 -7.97
CA ARG A 266 -5.15 -4.31 -6.59
C ARG A 266 -4.08 -4.72 -5.59
N GLU A 267 -3.42 -5.85 -5.82
CA GLU A 267 -2.34 -6.32 -4.94
C GLU A 267 -1.12 -5.39 -5.00
N PHE A 268 -0.79 -4.85 -6.19
CA PHE A 268 0.24 -3.84 -6.33
C PHE A 268 -0.05 -2.60 -5.47
N PHE A 269 -1.25 -2.01 -5.56
CA PHE A 269 -1.58 -0.83 -4.74
C PHE A 269 -1.72 -1.16 -3.25
N LYS A 270 -2.08 -2.39 -2.90
CA LYS A 270 -2.23 -2.82 -1.51
C LYS A 270 -0.89 -3.00 -0.80
N THR A 271 0.02 -3.77 -1.39
CA THR A 271 1.31 -4.14 -0.78
C THR A 271 2.49 -3.98 -1.73
N GLY A 272 2.31 -4.23 -3.03
CA GLY A 272 3.41 -4.27 -4.00
C GLY A 272 4.14 -2.93 -4.21
N LEU A 273 3.43 -1.80 -4.12
CA LEU A 273 4.03 -0.48 -4.29
C LEU A 273 4.98 -0.13 -3.14
N GLU A 274 4.60 -0.46 -1.90
CA GLU A 274 5.48 -0.31 -0.73
C GLU A 274 6.75 -1.14 -0.90
N LYS A 275 6.58 -2.41 -1.25
CA LYS A 275 7.70 -3.31 -1.53
C LYS A 275 8.59 -2.78 -2.65
N TYR A 276 8.00 -2.30 -3.75
CA TYR A 276 8.73 -1.73 -4.89
C TYR A 276 9.58 -0.53 -4.46
N LEU A 277 9.05 0.36 -3.64
CA LEU A 277 9.81 1.51 -3.12
C LEU A 277 10.98 1.04 -2.24
N THR A 278 10.73 0.12 -1.30
CA THR A 278 11.76 -0.43 -0.41
C THR A 278 12.86 -1.15 -1.18
N ASP A 279 12.52 -1.99 -2.16
CA ASP A 279 13.49 -2.70 -3.02
C ASP A 279 14.39 -1.73 -3.82
N GLN A 280 13.87 -0.55 -4.16
CA GLN A 280 14.62 0.52 -4.82
C GLN A 280 15.37 1.44 -3.84
N GLY A 281 15.34 1.15 -2.53
CA GLY A 281 15.96 1.96 -1.49
C GLY A 281 15.31 3.33 -1.33
N ARG A 282 13.99 3.44 -1.54
CA ARG A 282 13.18 4.66 -1.36
C ARG A 282 12.40 4.61 -0.06
N ASP A 283 12.11 5.78 0.50
CA ASP A 283 11.25 5.89 1.68
C ASP A 283 9.80 5.54 1.36
N ALA A 284 9.37 4.33 1.75
CA ALA A 284 8.01 3.87 1.52
C ALA A 284 6.97 4.54 2.44
N ALA A 285 7.39 5.20 3.54
CA ALA A 285 6.49 5.95 4.42
C ALA A 285 5.84 7.14 3.71
N VAL A 286 6.35 7.52 2.53
CA VAL A 286 5.71 8.50 1.65
C VAL A 286 4.26 8.15 1.31
N LEU A 287 3.95 6.84 1.20
CA LEU A 287 2.63 6.31 0.85
C LEU A 287 1.55 6.66 1.87
N ASP A 288 1.94 7.00 3.10
CA ASP A 288 1.02 7.34 4.19
C ASP A 288 0.73 8.84 4.27
N SER A 289 1.26 9.62 3.33
CA SER A 289 0.96 11.04 3.23
C SER A 289 -0.46 11.27 2.71
N VAL A 290 -1.13 12.30 3.26
CA VAL A 290 -2.52 12.67 2.89
C VAL A 290 -2.67 12.90 1.39
N GLU A 291 -1.62 13.39 0.73
CA GLU A 291 -1.57 13.66 -0.71
C GLU A 291 -1.63 12.38 -1.57
N LEU A 292 -1.30 11.21 -1.00
CA LEU A 292 -1.30 9.90 -1.67
C LEU A 292 -2.51 9.02 -1.28
N LYS A 293 -3.48 9.57 -0.57
CA LYS A 293 -4.67 8.84 -0.09
C LYS A 293 -5.38 8.08 -1.20
N ALA A 294 -5.51 8.67 -2.40
CA ALA A 294 -6.18 8.01 -3.51
C ALA A 294 -5.48 6.72 -3.96
N LEU A 295 -4.14 6.69 -3.95
CA LEU A 295 -3.37 5.48 -4.26
C LEU A 295 -3.52 4.41 -3.17
N ALA A 296 -3.55 4.82 -1.90
CA ALA A 296 -3.82 3.90 -0.80
C ALA A 296 -5.23 3.29 -0.92
N GLU A 297 -6.22 4.10 -1.30
CA GLU A 297 -7.59 3.62 -1.48
C GLU A 297 -7.72 2.58 -2.61
N LEU A 298 -6.97 2.71 -3.72
CA LEU A 298 -7.06 1.80 -4.88
C LEU A 298 -6.90 0.32 -4.50
N GLY A 299 -5.89 0.00 -3.70
CA GLY A 299 -5.62 -1.37 -3.23
C GLY A 299 -6.35 -1.73 -1.94
N GLY A 300 -7.12 -0.81 -1.36
CA GLY A 300 -7.65 -0.97 0.00
C GLY A 300 -6.53 -1.07 1.04
N ARG A 301 -5.42 -0.35 0.84
CA ARG A 301 -4.31 -0.29 1.80
C ARG A 301 -4.86 0.26 3.11
N GLU A 302 -4.69 -0.50 4.19
CA GLU A 302 -5.05 -0.04 5.51
C GLU A 302 -4.19 1.19 5.88
N PRO A 303 -4.75 2.19 6.58
CA PRO A 303 -3.97 3.35 7.01
C PRO A 303 -2.77 2.89 7.85
N LEU A 304 -1.57 3.41 7.57
CA LEU A 304 -0.40 3.13 8.41
C LEU A 304 -0.71 3.53 9.85
N LEU A 305 -0.71 2.54 10.74
CA LEU A 305 -0.88 2.77 12.16
C LEU A 305 0.49 2.97 12.80
N LYS A 306 0.64 4.04 13.58
CA LYS A 306 1.87 4.38 14.29
C LYS A 306 1.52 5.06 15.60
N VAL A 307 2.53 5.35 16.43
CA VAL A 307 2.31 6.09 17.68
C VAL A 307 1.52 7.37 17.44
N GLY A 308 0.44 7.53 18.19
CA GLY A 308 -0.51 8.64 18.05
C GLY A 308 -1.69 8.38 17.10
N SER A 309 -1.70 7.28 16.34
CA SER A 309 -2.92 6.78 15.70
C SER A 309 -3.92 6.35 16.77
N SER A 310 -5.22 6.49 16.48
CA SER A 310 -6.28 6.03 17.36
C SER A 310 -7.51 5.54 16.58
N GLY A 311 -8.35 4.72 17.21
CA GLY A 311 -9.62 4.26 16.68
C GLY A 311 -9.68 2.78 16.34
N PRO A 312 -10.74 2.33 15.64
CA PRO A 312 -11.06 0.90 15.47
C PRO A 312 -9.95 0.07 14.81
N ALA A 313 -9.18 0.66 13.89
CA ALA A 313 -8.07 -0.04 13.24
C ALA A 313 -6.92 -0.37 14.22
N VAL A 314 -6.64 0.53 15.17
CA VAL A 314 -5.64 0.29 16.23
C VAL A 314 -6.14 -0.80 17.18
N ALA A 315 -7.42 -0.73 17.58
CA ALA A 315 -8.04 -1.75 18.42
C ALA A 315 -8.02 -3.13 17.76
N ASP A 316 -8.15 -3.20 16.43
CA ASP A 316 -8.02 -4.44 15.68
C ASP A 316 -6.61 -5.02 15.75
N VAL A 317 -5.57 -4.22 15.46
CA VAL A 317 -4.17 -4.65 15.61
C VAL A 317 -3.86 -5.09 17.04
N GLN A 318 -4.31 -4.33 18.03
CA GLN A 318 -4.11 -4.67 19.44
C GLN A 318 -4.73 -6.03 19.78
N ARG A 319 -5.97 -6.30 19.33
CA ARG A 319 -6.62 -7.62 19.49
C ARG A 319 -5.85 -8.73 18.80
N LYS A 320 -5.36 -8.50 17.58
CA LYS A 320 -4.57 -9.47 16.80
C LYS A 320 -3.26 -9.84 17.52
N LEU A 321 -2.51 -8.84 17.99
CA LEU A 321 -1.29 -9.04 18.77
C LEU A 321 -1.54 -9.78 20.08
N ALA A 322 -2.59 -9.38 20.81
CA ALA A 322 -2.98 -10.05 22.06
C ALA A 322 -3.38 -11.51 21.82
N ALA A 323 -4.13 -11.81 20.75
CA ALA A 323 -4.50 -13.17 20.37
C ALA A 323 -3.28 -14.04 20.01
N LEU A 324 -2.24 -13.44 19.46
CA LEU A 324 -0.96 -14.08 19.18
C LEU A 324 -0.03 -14.15 20.40
N GLY A 325 -0.46 -13.64 21.56
CA GLY A 325 0.28 -13.68 22.82
C GLY A 325 1.37 -12.61 22.97
N TYR A 326 1.40 -11.61 22.08
CA TYR A 326 2.38 -10.53 22.16
C TYR A 326 2.08 -9.58 23.33
N GLN A 327 3.16 -9.20 24.01
CA GLN A 327 3.20 -8.30 25.15
C GLN A 327 4.47 -7.47 25.05
N HIS A 328 4.52 -6.32 25.70
CA HIS A 328 5.76 -5.54 25.74
C HIS A 328 6.22 -5.32 27.18
N ARG A 329 7.46 -5.75 27.48
CA ARG A 329 8.06 -5.69 28.84
C ARG A 329 7.16 -6.28 29.94
N GLY A 330 6.50 -7.39 29.63
CA GLY A 330 5.58 -8.08 30.53
C GLY A 330 4.25 -7.37 30.76
N ARG A 331 3.95 -6.28 30.03
CA ARG A 331 2.63 -5.66 30.03
C ARG A 331 1.79 -6.23 28.87
N PRO A 332 0.57 -6.73 29.15
CA PRO A 332 -0.34 -7.16 28.11
C PRO A 332 -0.77 -5.98 27.22
N ILE A 333 -1.15 -6.29 25.99
CA ILE A 333 -1.75 -5.34 25.06
C ILE A 333 -3.24 -5.18 25.41
N GLU A 334 -3.68 -3.93 25.61
CA GLU A 334 -5.09 -3.57 25.75
C GLU A 334 -5.64 -3.14 24.38
N ASP A 335 -6.91 -3.40 24.09
CA ASP A 335 -7.59 -3.05 22.84
C ASP A 335 -8.36 -1.72 22.92
N ASP A 336 -7.76 -0.75 23.63
CA ASP A 336 -8.30 0.59 23.88
C ASP A 336 -8.41 1.46 22.61
N GLY A 337 -7.83 1.01 21.50
CA GLY A 337 -7.80 1.74 20.24
C GLY A 337 -6.79 2.88 20.23
N ASP A 338 -5.91 3.01 21.22
CA ASP A 338 -4.88 4.06 21.29
C ASP A 338 -3.50 3.48 21.00
N PHE A 339 -2.82 4.00 19.97
CA PHE A 339 -1.50 3.52 19.59
C PHE A 339 -0.43 4.15 20.49
N GLY A 340 -0.31 3.59 21.69
CA GLY A 340 0.66 4.01 22.70
C GLY A 340 2.02 3.28 22.62
N PRO A 341 2.94 3.58 23.56
CA PRO A 341 4.26 2.94 23.63
C PRO A 341 4.22 1.42 23.80
N THR A 342 3.23 0.88 24.53
CA THR A 342 3.07 -0.57 24.71
C THR A 342 2.72 -1.25 23.39
N THR A 343 1.76 -0.69 22.64
CA THR A 343 1.37 -1.17 21.30
C THR A 343 2.56 -1.12 20.35
N ARG A 344 3.28 0.00 20.30
CA ARG A 344 4.51 0.11 19.51
C ARG A 344 5.52 -0.98 19.85
N GLY A 345 5.81 -1.17 21.14
CA GLY A 345 6.79 -2.14 21.58
C GLY A 345 6.42 -3.58 21.20
N ALA A 346 5.14 -3.96 21.34
CA ALA A 346 4.69 -5.29 20.93
C ALA A 346 4.73 -5.48 19.41
N ILE A 347 4.50 -4.41 18.63
CA ILE A 347 4.66 -4.45 17.18
C ILE A 347 6.14 -4.63 16.81
N GLU A 348 7.06 -3.92 17.47
CA GLU A 348 8.50 -4.11 17.25
C GLU A 348 8.93 -5.54 17.61
N ASP A 349 8.41 -6.10 18.70
CA ASP A 349 8.67 -7.48 19.11
C ASP A 349 8.11 -8.49 18.08
N PHE A 350 6.90 -8.27 17.58
CA PHE A 350 6.29 -9.04 16.48
C PHE A 350 7.13 -8.96 15.20
N GLN A 351 7.47 -7.76 14.76
CA GLN A 351 8.27 -7.53 13.56
C GLN A 351 9.62 -8.26 13.64
N ARG A 352 10.32 -8.19 14.79
CA ARG A 352 11.57 -8.95 15.00
C ARG A 352 11.38 -10.45 14.86
N GLN A 353 10.32 -10.99 15.48
CA GLN A 353 10.04 -12.44 15.45
C GLN A 353 9.67 -12.93 14.05
N HIS A 354 9.06 -12.08 13.23
CA HIS A 354 8.65 -12.38 11.86
C HIS A 354 9.63 -11.88 10.78
N HIS A 355 10.85 -11.49 11.17
CA HIS A 355 11.91 -11.04 10.26
C HIS A 355 11.55 -9.81 9.40
N LEU A 356 10.71 -8.92 9.94
CA LEU A 356 10.38 -7.61 9.37
C LEU A 356 11.28 -6.52 9.98
N ASP A 357 11.30 -5.32 9.38
CA ASP A 357 11.96 -4.16 9.97
C ASP A 357 11.25 -3.74 11.27
N PRO A 358 11.91 -3.71 12.44
CA PRO A 358 11.26 -3.42 13.72
C PRO A 358 11.08 -1.92 13.94
N ASP A 359 10.30 -1.28 13.08
CA ASP A 359 10.06 0.16 13.06
C ASP A 359 8.88 0.60 13.96
N GLY A 360 8.12 -0.37 14.48
CA GLY A 360 7.00 -0.16 15.39
C GLY A 360 5.76 0.45 14.74
N LYS A 361 5.64 0.36 13.41
CA LYS A 361 4.48 0.81 12.62
C LYS A 361 3.76 -0.38 12.00
N VAL A 362 2.48 -0.23 11.71
CA VAL A 362 1.67 -1.25 11.02
C VAL A 362 1.40 -0.76 9.60
N GLY A 363 2.31 -1.09 8.70
CA GLY A 363 2.14 -0.98 7.25
C GLY A 363 1.57 -2.26 6.64
N GLY A 364 1.55 -2.33 5.31
CA GLY A 364 0.97 -3.47 4.58
C GLY A 364 1.66 -4.79 4.92
N GLU A 365 2.98 -4.80 5.03
CA GLU A 365 3.76 -6.01 5.38
C GLU A 365 3.47 -6.51 6.79
N THR A 366 3.41 -5.60 7.77
CA THR A 366 3.13 -5.98 9.17
C THR A 366 1.68 -6.45 9.33
N ALA A 367 0.72 -5.78 8.68
CA ALA A 367 -0.68 -6.21 8.68
C ALA A 367 -0.84 -7.60 8.04
N GLY A 368 -0.20 -7.83 6.89
CA GLY A 368 -0.22 -9.13 6.20
C GLY A 368 0.41 -10.25 7.04
N ALA A 369 1.54 -9.98 7.69
CA ALA A 369 2.19 -10.93 8.58
C ALA A 369 1.33 -11.27 9.80
N LEU A 370 0.63 -10.30 10.39
CA LEU A 370 -0.31 -10.52 11.50
C LEU A 370 -1.43 -11.48 11.08
N GLU A 371 -2.03 -11.26 9.91
CA GLU A 371 -3.07 -12.14 9.37
C GLU A 371 -2.55 -13.56 9.13
N GLN A 372 -1.37 -13.70 8.53
CA GLN A 372 -0.74 -15.02 8.33
C GLN A 372 -0.45 -15.73 9.65
N ALA A 373 0.07 -15.02 10.65
CA ALA A 373 0.35 -15.57 11.97
C ALA A 373 -0.94 -16.02 12.68
N LEU A 374 -2.04 -15.28 12.53
CA LEU A 374 -3.35 -15.65 13.06
C LEU A 374 -3.91 -16.89 12.37
N GLN A 375 -3.79 -16.97 11.04
CA GLN A 375 -4.19 -18.15 10.28
C GLN A 375 -3.38 -19.38 10.69
N GLN A 376 -2.06 -19.25 10.85
CA GLN A 376 -1.20 -20.33 11.34
C GLN A 376 -1.56 -20.73 12.79
N SER A 377 -1.84 -19.77 13.65
CA SER A 377 -2.25 -20.03 15.04
C SER A 377 -3.62 -20.74 15.10
N ALA A 378 -4.55 -20.39 14.22
CA ALA A 378 -5.86 -21.04 14.10
C ALA A 378 -5.77 -22.49 13.56
N ILE A 379 -4.71 -22.82 12.83
CA ILE A 379 -4.45 -24.17 12.29
C ILE A 379 -3.59 -25.00 13.26
N THR A 380 -3.00 -24.38 14.29
CA THR A 380 -2.21 -25.10 15.31
C THR A 380 -3.17 -25.73 16.33
N PRO A 381 -3.16 -27.06 16.52
CA PRO A 381 -4.12 -27.72 17.39
C PRO A 381 -4.00 -27.23 18.83
N ILE A 382 -5.13 -26.84 19.42
CA ILE A 382 -5.26 -26.47 20.83
C ILE A 382 -4.69 -27.62 21.69
N THR A 383 -3.68 -27.35 22.50
CA THR A 383 -3.06 -28.35 23.37
C THR A 383 -3.73 -28.39 24.74
N LEU A 384 -3.49 -29.46 25.50
CA LEU A 384 -3.98 -29.67 26.86
C LEU A 384 -3.64 -28.54 27.85
N SER A 385 -2.59 -27.75 27.58
CA SER A 385 -2.24 -26.58 28.39
C SER A 385 -3.03 -25.32 28.07
N HIS A 386 -3.88 -25.35 27.04
CA HIS A 386 -4.69 -24.20 26.64
C HIS A 386 -6.05 -24.20 27.38
N PRO A 387 -6.49 -23.06 27.97
CA PRO A 387 -7.72 -22.99 28.77
C PRO A 387 -9.00 -23.47 28.09
N GLN A 388 -9.07 -23.41 26.75
CA GLN A 388 -10.22 -23.86 25.97
C GLN A 388 -10.22 -25.36 25.67
N HIS A 389 -9.13 -26.09 25.98
CA HIS A 389 -9.08 -27.53 25.77
C HIS A 389 -9.95 -28.25 26.83
N PRO A 390 -10.79 -29.24 26.46
CA PRO A 390 -11.67 -29.92 27.41
C PRO A 390 -10.92 -30.63 28.55
N GLY A 391 -9.68 -31.06 28.30
CA GLY A 391 -8.78 -31.65 29.31
C GLY A 391 -7.96 -30.66 30.13
N PHE A 392 -8.13 -29.35 29.96
CA PHE A 392 -7.30 -28.32 30.60
C PHE A 392 -7.29 -28.42 32.13
N SER A 393 -8.45 -28.67 32.75
CA SER A 393 -8.55 -28.79 34.21
C SER A 393 -7.68 -29.93 34.76
N LEU A 394 -7.76 -31.12 34.14
CA LEU A 394 -6.95 -32.27 34.53
C LEU A 394 -5.46 -32.04 34.25
N PHE A 395 -5.12 -31.39 33.13
CA PHE A 395 -3.74 -30.98 32.84
C PHE A 395 -3.19 -30.03 33.91
N GLN A 396 -3.94 -28.98 34.28
CA GLN A 396 -3.50 -28.01 35.26
C GLN A 396 -3.28 -28.66 36.63
N GLN A 397 -4.16 -29.58 37.03
CA GLN A 397 -4.02 -30.34 38.28
C GLN A 397 -2.81 -31.29 38.26
N ALA A 398 -2.60 -32.01 37.16
CA ALA A 398 -1.42 -32.84 36.96
C ALA A 398 -0.14 -31.99 37.00
N PHE A 399 -0.13 -30.84 36.31
CA PHE A 399 1.00 -29.92 36.24
C PHE A 399 1.37 -29.35 37.60
N ASN A 400 0.38 -28.97 38.41
CA ASN A 400 0.60 -28.57 39.79
C ASN A 400 1.22 -29.70 40.63
N GLY A 401 0.72 -30.93 40.50
CA GLY A 401 1.25 -32.10 41.22
C GLY A 401 2.68 -32.47 40.79
N VAL A 402 2.97 -32.45 39.49
CA VAL A 402 4.33 -32.68 38.96
C VAL A 402 5.28 -31.56 39.39
N GLY A 403 4.82 -30.31 39.40
CA GLY A 403 5.60 -29.17 39.91
C GLY A 403 5.95 -29.31 41.40
N GLN A 404 5.05 -29.86 42.22
CA GLN A 404 5.37 -30.19 43.61
C GLN A 404 6.44 -31.29 43.71
N LEU A 405 6.36 -32.32 42.86
CA LEU A 405 7.41 -33.36 42.81
C LEU A 405 8.77 -32.78 42.38
N ASP A 406 8.79 -31.91 41.37
CA ASP A 406 10.00 -31.20 40.93
C ASP A 406 10.64 -30.42 42.09
N GLN A 407 9.82 -29.68 42.85
CA GLN A 407 10.29 -28.93 44.03
C GLN A 407 10.88 -29.85 45.11
N THR A 408 10.23 -30.98 45.42
CA THR A 408 10.78 -31.94 46.40
C THR A 408 12.13 -32.53 45.98
N ARG A 409 12.41 -32.54 44.68
CA ARG A 409 13.70 -32.99 44.11
C ARG A 409 14.65 -31.85 43.76
N SER A 410 14.35 -30.62 44.18
CA SER A 410 15.16 -29.43 43.89
C SER A 410 15.42 -29.22 42.39
N ARG A 411 14.42 -29.52 41.56
CA ARG A 411 14.47 -29.36 40.09
C ARG A 411 13.47 -28.27 39.65
N PRO A 412 13.80 -27.45 38.63
CA PRO A 412 12.83 -26.54 38.02
C PRO A 412 11.79 -27.29 37.19
N THR A 413 10.55 -26.82 37.21
CA THR A 413 9.50 -27.27 36.29
C THR A 413 9.82 -26.80 34.88
N ASP A 414 9.80 -27.73 33.91
CA ASP A 414 10.20 -27.46 32.53
C ASP A 414 9.32 -28.23 31.51
N VAL A 415 9.79 -28.32 30.25
CA VAL A 415 9.09 -29.01 29.16
C VAL A 415 8.84 -30.49 29.46
N LEU A 416 9.76 -31.18 30.15
CA LEU A 416 9.56 -32.58 30.53
C LEU A 416 8.45 -32.71 31.59
N SER A 417 8.36 -31.74 32.50
CA SER A 417 7.26 -31.64 33.45
C SER A 417 5.92 -31.40 32.74
N CYS A 418 5.89 -30.54 31.71
CA CYS A 418 4.71 -30.35 30.86
C CYS A 418 4.29 -31.64 30.15
N ASN A 419 5.24 -32.36 29.56
CA ASN A 419 4.98 -33.63 28.85
C ASN A 419 4.40 -34.70 29.79
N LEU A 420 5.03 -34.91 30.95
CA LEU A 420 4.54 -35.87 31.95
C LEU A 420 3.13 -35.50 32.45
N SER A 421 2.86 -34.19 32.61
CA SER A 421 1.54 -33.70 33.04
C SER A 421 0.47 -33.92 31.98
N GLY A 422 0.80 -33.73 30.69
CA GLY A 422 -0.08 -34.05 29.57
C GLY A 422 -0.42 -35.54 29.52
N ALA A 423 0.59 -36.40 29.68
CA ALA A 423 0.40 -37.85 29.71
C ALA A 423 -0.45 -38.30 30.92
N LEU A 424 -0.22 -37.73 32.10
CA LEU A 424 -1.00 -38.00 33.31
C LEU A 424 -2.45 -37.56 33.17
N ALA A 425 -2.71 -36.38 32.60
CA ALA A 425 -4.06 -35.90 32.36
C ALA A 425 -4.82 -36.84 31.42
N LEU A 426 -4.19 -37.21 30.29
CA LEU A 426 -4.77 -38.18 29.34
C LEU A 426 -5.06 -39.53 30.00
N SER A 427 -4.13 -40.05 30.81
CA SER A 427 -4.31 -41.31 31.54
C SER A 427 -5.44 -41.20 32.57
N ALA A 428 -5.51 -40.11 33.33
CA ALA A 428 -6.58 -39.83 34.29
C ALA A 428 -7.95 -39.84 33.62
N GLN A 429 -8.08 -39.20 32.46
CA GLN A 429 -9.32 -39.21 31.68
C GLN A 429 -9.70 -40.62 31.20
N LYS A 430 -8.72 -41.41 30.73
CA LYS A 430 -8.93 -42.80 30.29
C LYS A 430 -9.45 -43.71 31.40
N GLU A 431 -8.95 -43.51 32.61
CA GLU A 431 -9.36 -44.27 33.80
C GLU A 431 -10.60 -43.67 34.51
N GLY A 432 -11.21 -42.63 33.93
CA GLY A 432 -12.45 -42.03 34.44
C GLY A 432 -12.26 -41.28 35.76
N LEU A 433 -11.11 -40.62 35.93
CA LEU A 433 -10.91 -39.61 36.97
C LEU A 433 -11.54 -38.29 36.49
N GLU A 434 -12.24 -37.63 37.41
CA GLU A 434 -12.87 -36.32 37.19
C GLU A 434 -11.97 -35.17 37.67
N ARG A 435 -11.02 -35.46 38.55
CA ARG A 435 -9.99 -34.55 39.04
C ARG A 435 -8.74 -35.30 39.49
N ILE A 436 -7.63 -34.59 39.63
CA ILE A 436 -6.38 -35.08 40.20
C ILE A 436 -6.10 -34.27 41.46
N ASP A 437 -6.21 -34.92 42.61
CA ASP A 437 -5.98 -34.27 43.91
C ASP A 437 -4.48 -34.23 44.25
N ARG A 438 -3.72 -35.24 43.80
CA ARG A 438 -2.25 -35.27 43.90
C ARG A 438 -1.61 -36.14 42.84
N VAL A 439 -0.33 -35.87 42.58
CA VAL A 439 0.55 -36.75 41.79
C VAL A 439 1.61 -37.34 42.71
N ILE A 440 1.81 -38.66 42.64
CA ILE A 440 2.82 -39.38 43.43
C ILE A 440 3.68 -40.25 42.51
N LEU A 441 4.87 -40.65 42.98
CA LEU A 441 5.76 -41.56 42.26
C LEU A 441 5.83 -42.91 42.97
N SER A 442 6.10 -43.98 42.21
CA SER A 442 6.50 -45.26 42.79
C SER A 442 7.83 -45.14 43.54
N GLU A 443 8.14 -46.11 44.42
CA GLU A 443 9.38 -46.13 45.19
C GLU A 443 10.64 -46.07 44.30
N ASP A 444 10.61 -46.77 43.17
CA ASP A 444 11.67 -46.78 42.16
C ASP A 444 11.59 -45.60 41.17
N SER A 445 10.59 -44.72 41.30
CA SER A 445 10.29 -43.60 40.40
C SER A 445 10.04 -43.98 38.93
N SER A 446 9.78 -45.26 38.63
CA SER A 446 9.45 -45.70 37.28
C SER A 446 8.05 -45.28 36.84
N ARG A 447 7.12 -45.05 37.78
CA ARG A 447 5.74 -44.68 37.50
C ARG A 447 5.30 -43.43 38.24
N ALA A 448 4.52 -42.59 37.56
CA ALA A 448 3.78 -41.49 38.17
C ALA A 448 2.29 -41.83 38.23
N PHE A 449 1.65 -41.52 39.35
CA PHE A 449 0.23 -41.79 39.60
C PHE A 449 -0.53 -40.49 39.80
N ALA A 450 -1.57 -40.29 39.01
CA ALA A 450 -2.61 -39.31 39.29
C ALA A 450 -3.63 -39.94 40.23
N VAL A 451 -3.92 -39.29 41.35
CA VAL A 451 -4.80 -39.83 42.40
C VAL A 451 -6.00 -38.93 42.61
N GLN A 452 -7.19 -39.53 42.57
CA GLN A 452 -8.44 -38.91 43.01
C GLN A 452 -8.88 -39.54 44.34
N GLU A 453 -9.01 -38.70 45.36
CA GLU A 453 -9.53 -39.07 46.68
C GLU A 453 -11.06 -38.89 46.71
N SER A 454 -11.75 -39.88 47.26
CA SER A 454 -13.19 -39.83 47.50
C SER A 454 -13.44 -39.44 48.95
N ALA A 455 -14.02 -38.26 49.18
CA ALA A 455 -14.40 -37.83 50.51
C ALA A 455 -15.38 -38.86 51.14
N GLY A 456 -14.97 -39.52 52.22
CA GLY A 456 -15.81 -40.47 52.96
C GLY A 456 -15.87 -41.90 52.40
N SER A 457 -15.04 -42.26 51.40
CA SER A 457 -14.97 -43.64 50.87
C SER A 457 -13.53 -44.18 50.89
N LEU A 458 -13.36 -45.46 51.19
CA LEU A 458 -12.07 -46.17 51.10
C LEU A 458 -11.63 -46.41 49.64
N LEU A 459 -12.50 -46.16 48.66
CA LEU A 459 -12.22 -46.37 47.24
C LEU A 459 -11.49 -45.16 46.65
N ARG A 460 -10.21 -45.35 46.31
CA ARG A 460 -9.36 -44.40 45.58
C ARG A 460 -9.39 -44.74 44.09
N LYS A 461 -9.56 -43.74 43.22
CA LYS A 461 -9.29 -43.89 41.79
C LYS A 461 -7.86 -43.43 41.52
N PHE A 462 -7.15 -44.16 40.68
CA PHE A 462 -5.81 -43.78 40.26
C PHE A 462 -5.64 -44.09 38.78
N ALA A 463 -4.82 -43.28 38.14
CA ALA A 463 -4.30 -43.53 36.81
C ALA A 463 -2.77 -43.45 36.90
N PHE A 464 -2.06 -44.14 36.00
CA PHE A 464 -0.61 -44.08 36.01
C PHE A 464 -0.03 -43.95 34.61
N VAL A 465 1.20 -43.44 34.57
CA VAL A 465 2.04 -43.42 33.37
C VAL A 465 3.44 -43.89 33.76
N ASP A 466 4.11 -44.57 32.83
CA ASP A 466 5.56 -44.74 32.91
C ASP A 466 6.23 -43.37 32.81
N VAL A 467 7.16 -43.05 33.71
CA VAL A 467 7.76 -41.71 33.79
C VAL A 467 8.57 -41.41 32.55
N ILE A 468 9.37 -42.36 32.05
CA ILE A 468 10.22 -42.17 30.87
C ILE A 468 9.35 -42.02 29.61
N GLY A 469 8.31 -42.83 29.48
CA GLY A 469 7.32 -42.68 28.42
C GLY A 469 6.60 -41.33 28.49
N GLY A 470 6.19 -40.93 29.70
CA GLY A 470 5.47 -39.67 29.93
C GLY A 470 6.29 -38.43 29.58
N ILE A 471 7.53 -38.33 30.07
CA ILE A 471 8.40 -37.17 29.78
C ILE A 471 8.80 -37.08 28.30
N ASN A 472 8.87 -38.22 27.61
CA ASN A 472 9.19 -38.29 26.18
C ASN A 472 7.96 -38.23 25.27
N THR A 473 6.75 -38.11 25.82
CA THR A 473 5.52 -37.89 25.05
C THR A 473 5.27 -36.39 24.94
N PRO A 474 5.46 -35.76 23.76
CA PRO A 474 5.22 -34.33 23.61
C PRO A 474 3.78 -33.96 23.98
N LEU A 475 3.59 -32.82 24.64
CA LEU A 475 2.26 -32.35 25.02
C LEU A 475 1.26 -32.31 23.84
N ALA A 476 1.72 -31.96 22.64
CA ALA A 476 0.91 -31.98 21.43
C ALA A 476 0.36 -33.38 21.11
N GLN A 477 1.16 -34.43 21.32
CA GLN A 477 0.73 -35.82 21.11
C GLN A 477 -0.36 -36.21 22.12
N SER A 478 -0.18 -35.92 23.41
CA SER A 478 -1.21 -36.20 24.43
C SER A 478 -2.52 -35.45 24.15
N SER A 479 -2.43 -34.24 23.58
CA SER A 479 -3.58 -33.42 23.21
C SER A 479 -4.34 -34.00 22.01
N ALA A 480 -3.60 -34.46 20.99
CA ALA A 480 -4.19 -35.16 19.85
C ALA A 480 -4.88 -36.46 20.28
N ASP A 481 -4.25 -37.25 21.16
CA ASP A 481 -4.82 -38.50 21.65
C ASP A 481 -6.04 -38.28 22.56
N TRP A 482 -6.07 -37.19 23.32
CA TRP A 482 -7.27 -36.77 24.06
C TRP A 482 -8.44 -36.50 23.10
N SER A 483 -8.17 -35.74 22.04
CA SER A 483 -9.19 -35.35 21.07
C SER A 483 -9.77 -36.57 20.35
N ARG A 484 -8.92 -37.53 20.00
CA ARG A 484 -9.35 -38.83 19.42
C ARG A 484 -10.23 -39.63 20.36
N MET A 485 -9.98 -39.58 21.68
CA MET A 485 -10.78 -40.31 22.67
C MET A 485 -12.21 -39.77 22.80
N GLN A 486 -12.44 -38.48 22.52
CA GLN A 486 -13.76 -37.85 22.64
C GLN A 486 -14.66 -38.06 21.41
N MET A 487 -14.12 -38.55 20.31
CA MET A 487 -14.91 -38.89 19.13
C MET A 487 -15.60 -40.25 19.35
N PRO A 488 -16.94 -40.35 19.19
CA PRO A 488 -17.61 -41.65 19.20
C PRO A 488 -17.00 -42.58 18.15
N GLU A 489 -16.82 -43.86 18.46
CA GLU A 489 -16.33 -44.88 17.52
C GLU A 489 -17.18 -44.88 16.24
N ALA A 490 -16.70 -44.18 15.21
CA ALA A 490 -17.07 -44.48 13.84
C ALA A 490 -16.41 -45.83 13.49
N GLN A 491 -17.23 -46.87 13.57
CA GLN A 491 -17.07 -48.19 12.98
C GLN A 491 -15.80 -48.39 12.14
N ASN A 492 -14.91 -49.24 12.67
CA ASN A 492 -14.10 -50.22 11.95
C ASN A 492 -13.96 -50.00 10.42
N ALA A 493 -12.94 -49.25 10.00
CA ALA A 493 -12.40 -49.34 8.65
C ALA A 493 -10.90 -49.06 8.64
N GLN A 494 -10.17 -50.07 8.20
CA GLN A 494 -8.79 -50.05 7.69
C GLN A 494 -7.66 -49.98 8.73
N GLU A 495 -7.30 -51.18 9.21
CA GLU A 495 -5.89 -51.51 9.42
C GLU A 495 -5.08 -51.17 8.15
N PRO A 496 -3.92 -50.51 8.26
CA PRO A 496 -3.01 -50.36 7.15
C PRO A 496 -2.38 -51.72 6.83
N ALA A 497 -2.62 -52.21 5.61
CA ALA A 497 -1.97 -53.41 5.09
C ALA A 497 -0.43 -53.25 5.10
N PRO A 498 0.33 -54.33 5.37
CA PRO A 498 1.78 -54.28 5.38
C PRO A 498 2.34 -54.04 3.98
N LEU A 499 3.34 -53.15 3.91
CA LEU A 499 4.13 -52.82 2.72
C LEU A 499 4.76 -54.08 2.12
N LEU A 500 4.26 -54.51 0.95
CA LEU A 500 4.96 -55.45 0.08
C LEU A 500 6.07 -54.71 -0.68
N GLN A 501 7.29 -55.23 -0.54
CA GLN A 501 8.49 -54.82 -1.24
C GLN A 501 8.30 -54.84 -2.76
N SER A 502 8.81 -53.80 -3.40
CA SER A 502 8.97 -53.61 -4.83
C SER A 502 9.62 -54.81 -5.53
N ALA A 503 8.94 -55.36 -6.53
CA ALA A 503 9.53 -56.21 -7.55
C ALA A 503 9.37 -55.57 -8.94
N ASP A 504 10.49 -55.52 -9.64
CA ASP A 504 10.74 -55.07 -11.01
C ASP A 504 9.57 -55.05 -12.00
N VAL A 505 9.36 -53.89 -12.63
CA VAL A 505 8.61 -53.80 -13.90
C VAL A 505 9.60 -53.58 -15.03
N ARG A 506 9.77 -54.62 -15.85
CA ARG A 506 10.43 -54.59 -17.16
C ARG A 506 9.63 -53.71 -18.12
N LEU A 507 10.35 -52.84 -18.84
CA LEU A 507 9.86 -52.07 -19.98
C LEU A 507 9.44 -52.99 -21.14
N ALA A 508 8.21 -52.84 -21.62
CA ALA A 508 7.73 -53.44 -22.87
C ALA A 508 7.73 -52.40 -24.00
N GLN A 509 8.40 -52.75 -25.10
CA GLN A 509 8.48 -51.97 -26.35
C GLN A 509 7.17 -52.07 -27.18
N PRO A 510 6.90 -51.10 -28.08
CA PRO A 510 5.66 -51.03 -28.87
C PRO A 510 5.64 -51.98 -30.08
N PRO A 511 4.45 -52.30 -30.63
CA PRO A 511 4.27 -53.34 -31.64
C PRO A 511 4.64 -52.89 -33.06
N MET A 512 5.35 -53.74 -33.79
CA MET A 512 5.49 -53.65 -35.25
C MET A 512 4.28 -54.28 -35.95
N GLN A 513 3.79 -53.57 -36.97
CA GLN A 513 2.70 -53.93 -37.88
C GLN A 513 2.99 -55.19 -38.70
N ARG A 514 1.92 -55.94 -39.02
CA ARG A 514 1.58 -56.36 -40.37
C ARG A 514 0.08 -56.35 -40.58
#